data_AF-A0A7V9YZY0-F1
#
_entry.id   AF-A0A7V9YZY0-F1
#
_cell.length_a   1.000
_cell.length_b   1.000
_cell.length_c   1.000
_cell.angle_alpha   90.00
_cell.angle_beta   90.00
_cell.angle_gamma   90.00
#
_symmetry.space_group_name_H-M   'P 1'
#
loop_
_entity.id
_entity.type
_entity.pdbx_description
1 polymer ?
#
loop_
_entity_poly.entity_id
_entity_poly.type
_entity_poly.pdbx_seq_one_letter_code
_entity_poly.pdbx_strand_id
1 'polypeptide(L)'
;MNKITKISIGVFGILALGIGLFSFAFAQGMKGDEDEAKKVKIQAQEYINNTFKDKTVIYGTLFDNMGNFSTFEYAARAENKKDHTQFLVYYNEETKQMEDTYIAEKWEKELENNIRPYIEQKLGSLDEFWIEYDERTGITYHVNPNKPSSYKEYDAAPFIQISIPREPDKKDEEIFNEIVSFIQKDAGLKHGTVSMNYVKKGVPIDDKEWRETF
;
A
#
# COMPACT_ATOMS: atom_id res chain seq x y z
N MET A 1 -35.13 47.16 0.47
CA MET A 1 -33.82 46.49 0.67
C MET A 1 -32.72 47.50 0.38
N ASN A 2 -31.85 47.81 1.35
CA ASN A 2 -30.82 48.84 1.17
C ASN A 2 -29.73 48.35 0.17
N LYS A 3 -28.95 49.28 -0.38
CA LYS A 3 -27.92 49.00 -1.40
C LYS A 3 -26.90 47.95 -0.90
N ILE A 4 -26.59 47.99 0.39
CA ILE A 4 -25.62 47.09 1.04
C ILE A 4 -26.14 45.65 1.04
N THR A 5 -27.39 45.41 1.46
CA THR A 5 -28.00 44.07 1.47
C THR A 5 -28.07 43.46 0.07
N LYS A 6 -28.35 44.26 -0.98
CA LYS A 6 -28.33 43.78 -2.37
C LYS A 6 -26.93 43.33 -2.80
N ILE A 7 -25.89 44.09 -2.43
CA ILE A 7 -24.50 43.75 -2.72
C ILE A 7 -24.10 42.48 -1.95
N SER A 8 -24.44 42.37 -0.67
CA SER A 8 -24.13 41.20 0.16
C SER A 8 -24.77 39.92 -0.38
N ILE A 9 -26.04 39.95 -0.79
CA ILE A 9 -26.72 38.79 -1.41
C ILE A 9 -26.06 38.41 -2.74
N GLY A 10 -25.68 39.40 -3.56
CA GLY A 10 -24.97 39.16 -4.82
C GLY A 10 -23.61 38.49 -4.61
N VAL A 11 -22.80 38.99 -3.66
CA VAL A 11 -21.50 38.40 -3.30
C VAL A 11 -21.67 36.99 -2.76
N PHE A 12 -22.64 36.77 -1.86
CA PHE A 12 -22.93 35.44 -1.32
C PHE A 12 -23.39 34.47 -2.42
N GLY A 13 -24.21 34.92 -3.36
CA GLY A 13 -24.64 34.12 -4.51
C GLY A 13 -23.47 33.70 -5.40
N ILE A 14 -22.54 34.62 -5.69
CA ILE A 14 -21.33 34.31 -6.46
C ILE A 14 -20.44 33.31 -5.71
N LEU A 15 -20.23 33.49 -4.40
CA LEU A 15 -19.46 32.56 -3.57
C LEU A 15 -20.08 31.16 -3.54
N ALA A 16 -21.40 31.07 -3.32
CA ALA A 16 -22.11 29.80 -3.31
C ALA A 16 -22.06 29.08 -4.66
N LEU A 17 -22.20 29.82 -5.77
CA LEU A 17 -22.01 29.28 -7.12
C LEU A 17 -20.58 28.79 -7.34
N GLY A 18 -19.58 29.56 -6.89
CA GLY A 18 -18.18 29.17 -6.98
C GLY A 18 -17.88 27.87 -6.22
N ILE A 19 -18.36 27.75 -4.98
CA ILE A 19 -18.23 26.53 -4.18
C ILE A 19 -18.96 25.37 -4.85
N GLY A 20 -20.17 25.59 -5.37
CA GLY A 20 -20.93 24.55 -6.06
C GLY A 20 -20.23 24.01 -7.30
N LEU A 21 -19.69 24.90 -8.14
CA LEU A 21 -18.92 24.52 -9.33
C LEU A 21 -17.63 23.79 -8.97
N PHE A 22 -16.92 24.27 -7.94
CA PHE A 22 -15.69 23.62 -7.47
C PHE A 22 -15.97 22.20 -6.95
N SER A 23 -16.98 22.03 -6.09
CA SER A 23 -17.39 20.73 -5.57
C SER A 23 -17.83 19.77 -6.68
N PHE A 24 -18.54 20.28 -7.71
CA PHE A 24 -18.93 19.46 -8.86
C PHE A 24 -17.73 19.00 -9.69
N ALA A 25 -16.82 19.93 -10.02
CA ALA A 25 -15.60 19.60 -10.75
C ALA A 25 -14.74 18.59 -9.99
N PHE A 26 -14.59 18.78 -8.68
CA PHE A 26 -13.90 17.83 -7.80
C PHE A 26 -14.58 16.44 -7.84
N ALA A 27 -15.90 16.38 -7.65
CA ALA A 27 -16.63 15.11 -7.69
C ALA A 27 -16.54 14.38 -9.05
N GLN A 28 -16.39 15.11 -10.15
CA GLN A 28 -16.16 14.51 -11.46
C GLN A 28 -14.72 14.01 -11.62
N GLY A 29 -13.71 14.78 -11.16
CA GLY A 29 -12.31 14.35 -11.21
C GLY A 29 -12.00 13.14 -10.34
N MET A 30 -12.81 12.89 -9.29
CA MET A 30 -12.72 11.71 -8.45
C MET A 30 -13.28 10.44 -9.10
N LYS A 31 -13.96 10.55 -10.24
CA LYS A 31 -14.48 9.38 -10.98
C LYS A 31 -13.46 8.92 -11.99
N GLY A 32 -13.17 7.61 -11.96
CA GLY A 32 -12.37 6.99 -13.00
C GLY A 32 -13.10 7.02 -14.35
N ASP A 33 -12.32 7.11 -15.41
CA ASP A 33 -12.76 6.97 -16.79
C ASP A 33 -13.11 5.49 -17.06
N GLU A 34 -14.34 5.25 -17.50
CA GLU A 34 -14.83 3.88 -17.75
C GLU A 34 -14.08 3.20 -18.91
N ASP A 35 -13.61 3.95 -19.90
CA ASP A 35 -12.92 3.41 -21.06
C ASP A 35 -11.46 3.07 -20.71
N GLU A 36 -10.79 3.88 -19.89
CA GLU A 36 -9.49 3.51 -19.32
C GLU A 36 -9.61 2.31 -18.38
N ALA A 37 -10.66 2.24 -17.56
CA ALA A 37 -10.93 1.07 -16.73
C ALA A 37 -11.20 -0.21 -17.56
N LYS A 38 -11.85 -0.11 -18.72
CA LYS A 38 -12.01 -1.25 -19.65
C LYS A 38 -10.68 -1.63 -20.29
N LYS A 39 -9.90 -0.65 -20.74
CA LYS A 39 -8.60 -0.84 -21.39
C LYS A 39 -7.62 -1.56 -20.46
N VAL A 40 -7.48 -1.12 -19.21
CA VAL A 40 -6.57 -1.77 -18.25
C VAL A 40 -7.00 -3.21 -17.96
N LYS A 41 -8.30 -3.52 -17.90
CA LYS A 41 -8.77 -4.90 -17.72
C LYS A 41 -8.39 -5.81 -18.89
N ILE A 42 -8.51 -5.32 -20.13
CA ILE A 42 -8.15 -6.07 -21.33
C ILE A 42 -6.65 -6.35 -21.34
N GLN A 43 -5.82 -5.32 -21.12
CA GLN A 43 -4.36 -5.45 -21.08
C GLN A 43 -3.90 -6.37 -19.95
N ALA A 44 -4.47 -6.21 -18.75
CA ALA A 44 -4.17 -7.07 -17.63
C ALA A 44 -4.58 -8.53 -17.88
N GLN A 45 -5.72 -8.78 -18.53
CA GLN A 45 -6.14 -10.14 -18.85
C GLN A 45 -5.17 -10.82 -19.82
N GLU A 46 -4.69 -10.09 -20.82
CA GLU A 46 -3.67 -10.59 -21.75
C GLU A 46 -2.35 -10.89 -21.02
N TYR A 47 -1.87 -9.95 -20.19
CA TYR A 47 -0.69 -10.15 -19.36
C TYR A 47 -0.83 -11.40 -18.47
N ILE A 48 -1.95 -11.52 -17.75
CA ILE A 48 -2.20 -12.63 -16.84
C ILE A 48 -2.13 -13.97 -17.57
N ASN A 49 -2.75 -14.08 -18.74
CA ASN A 49 -2.77 -15.31 -19.54
C ASN A 49 -1.35 -15.74 -19.99
N ASN A 50 -0.44 -14.78 -20.16
CA ASN A 50 0.94 -15.03 -20.59
C ASN A 50 1.89 -15.27 -19.41
N THR A 51 1.61 -14.69 -18.25
CA THR A 51 2.51 -14.68 -17.09
C THR A 51 2.20 -15.79 -16.08
N PHE A 52 0.92 -16.08 -15.81
CA PHE A 52 0.49 -16.99 -14.74
C PHE A 52 -0.07 -18.30 -15.30
N LYS A 53 0.45 -19.43 -14.79
CA LYS A 53 -0.06 -20.79 -15.06
C LYS A 53 -1.25 -21.14 -14.17
N ASP A 54 -1.21 -20.68 -12.93
CA ASP A 54 -2.28 -20.87 -11.98
C ASP A 54 -3.44 -19.93 -12.33
N LYS A 55 -4.66 -20.31 -11.95
CA LYS A 55 -5.86 -19.53 -12.27
C LYS A 55 -5.82 -18.19 -11.55
N THR A 56 -5.68 -17.11 -12.31
CA THR A 56 -5.77 -15.73 -11.82
C THR A 56 -7.01 -15.05 -12.39
N VAL A 57 -7.77 -14.34 -11.54
CA VAL A 57 -9.05 -13.72 -11.92
C VAL A 57 -9.01 -12.22 -11.62
N ILE A 58 -9.35 -11.41 -12.62
CA ILE A 58 -9.60 -9.98 -12.44
C ILE A 58 -10.98 -9.80 -11.79
N TYR A 59 -11.05 -9.08 -10.67
CA TYR A 59 -12.30 -8.83 -9.95
C TYR A 59 -12.68 -7.36 -9.86
N GLY A 60 -11.80 -6.45 -10.27
CA GLY A 60 -12.05 -5.01 -10.21
C GLY A 60 -10.99 -4.17 -10.90
N THR A 61 -11.11 -2.87 -10.75
CA THR A 61 -10.13 -1.87 -11.18
C THR A 61 -9.86 -0.89 -10.06
N LEU A 62 -8.67 -0.33 -10.04
CA LEU A 62 -8.24 0.78 -9.22
C LEU A 62 -7.98 1.96 -10.14
N PHE A 63 -8.53 3.12 -9.78
CA PHE A 63 -8.16 4.42 -10.34
C PHE A 63 -7.47 5.20 -9.22
N ASP A 64 -6.21 5.55 -9.41
CA ASP A 64 -5.44 6.30 -8.42
C ASP A 64 -5.64 7.81 -8.58
N ASN A 65 -6.83 8.26 -8.20
CA ASN A 65 -7.23 9.65 -8.27
C ASN A 65 -6.47 10.58 -7.29
N MET A 66 -5.64 10.03 -6.39
CA MET A 66 -4.87 10.77 -5.39
C MET A 66 -3.36 10.76 -5.65
N GLY A 67 -2.87 10.03 -6.65
CA GLY A 67 -1.45 9.95 -6.96
C GLY A 67 -0.64 9.24 -5.87
N ASN A 68 -1.23 8.21 -5.25
CA ASN A 68 -0.52 7.34 -4.29
C ASN A 68 0.49 6.44 -5.00
N PHE A 69 0.23 6.10 -6.27
CA PHE A 69 1.05 5.24 -7.11
C PHE A 69 1.80 6.09 -8.12
N SER A 70 3.13 5.98 -8.13
CA SER A 70 3.97 6.76 -9.04
C SER A 70 4.03 6.18 -10.46
N THR A 71 3.69 4.90 -10.62
CA THR A 71 3.94 4.12 -11.85
C THR A 71 2.72 3.98 -12.76
N PHE A 72 1.50 4.14 -12.23
CA PHE A 72 0.25 3.99 -12.98
C PHE A 72 -0.88 4.87 -12.44
N GLU A 73 -1.82 5.24 -13.31
CA GLU A 73 -3.10 5.85 -12.90
C GLU A 73 -4.22 4.82 -12.76
N TYR A 74 -4.18 3.75 -13.57
CA TYR A 74 -5.16 2.67 -13.56
C TYR A 74 -4.48 1.31 -13.40
N ALA A 75 -5.08 0.45 -12.57
CA ALA A 75 -4.67 -0.94 -12.42
C ALA A 75 -5.88 -1.87 -12.43
N ALA A 76 -5.71 -3.08 -12.94
CA ALA A 76 -6.63 -4.17 -12.71
C ALA A 76 -6.34 -4.84 -11.37
N ARG A 77 -7.38 -5.09 -10.58
CA ARG A 77 -7.27 -5.88 -9.35
C ARG A 77 -7.44 -7.35 -9.68
N ALA A 78 -6.44 -8.16 -9.36
CA ALA A 78 -6.36 -9.57 -9.67
C ALA A 78 -6.19 -10.42 -8.40
N GLU A 79 -6.66 -11.66 -8.44
CA GLU A 79 -6.45 -12.64 -7.37
C GLU A 79 -5.97 -13.96 -7.98
N ASN A 80 -4.83 -14.46 -7.50
CA ASN A 80 -4.39 -15.83 -7.78
C ASN A 80 -5.20 -16.80 -6.92
N LYS A 81 -5.95 -17.71 -7.55
CA LYS A 81 -6.89 -18.61 -6.86
C LYS A 81 -6.24 -19.77 -6.13
N LYS A 82 -4.93 -20.00 -6.30
CA LYS A 82 -4.21 -21.07 -5.62
C LYS A 82 -3.78 -20.69 -4.21
N ASP A 83 -3.27 -19.48 -4.04
CA ASP A 83 -2.75 -18.97 -2.76
C ASP A 83 -3.55 -17.79 -2.20
N HIS A 84 -4.57 -17.34 -2.94
CA HIS A 84 -5.43 -16.20 -2.59
C HIS A 84 -4.66 -14.90 -2.42
N THR A 85 -3.51 -14.75 -3.08
CA THR A 85 -2.81 -13.46 -3.15
C THR A 85 -3.60 -12.53 -4.06
N GLN A 86 -4.00 -11.38 -3.51
CA GLN A 86 -4.56 -10.26 -4.27
C GLN A 86 -3.43 -9.33 -4.67
N PHE A 87 -3.47 -8.79 -5.87
CA PHE A 87 -2.41 -7.95 -6.41
C PHE A 87 -2.92 -7.06 -7.54
N LEU A 88 -2.09 -6.12 -7.95
CA LEU A 88 -2.38 -5.20 -9.04
C LEU A 88 -1.64 -5.63 -10.30
N VAL A 89 -2.29 -5.42 -11.44
CA VAL A 89 -1.69 -5.55 -12.78
C VAL A 89 -1.94 -4.25 -13.52
N TYR A 90 -0.88 -3.61 -13.99
CA TYR A 90 -0.96 -2.26 -14.55
C TYR A 90 0.02 -2.08 -15.70
N TYR A 91 -0.22 -1.06 -16.50
CA TYR A 91 0.75 -0.60 -17.49
C TYR A 91 1.61 0.48 -16.85
N ASN A 92 2.90 0.21 -16.69
CA ASN A 92 3.85 1.16 -16.12
C ASN A 92 4.26 2.18 -17.19
N GLU A 93 3.94 3.45 -16.97
CA GLU A 93 4.21 4.50 -17.95
C GLU A 93 5.71 4.87 -18.05
N GLU A 94 6.51 4.57 -17.04
CA GLU A 94 7.96 4.82 -17.09
C GLU A 94 8.68 3.75 -17.92
N THR A 95 8.32 2.49 -17.71
CA THR A 95 8.98 1.34 -18.33
C THR A 95 8.30 0.89 -19.63
N LYS A 96 7.11 1.42 -19.92
CA LYS A 96 6.31 1.13 -21.11
C LYS A 96 5.98 -0.36 -21.26
N GLN A 97 5.70 -1.04 -20.15
CA GLN A 97 5.36 -2.47 -20.11
C GLN A 97 4.28 -2.76 -19.07
N MET A 98 3.63 -3.91 -19.22
CA MET A 98 2.75 -4.45 -18.19
C MET A 98 3.58 -4.99 -17.03
N GLU A 99 3.22 -4.61 -15.82
CA GLU A 99 3.86 -4.99 -14.57
C GLU A 99 2.80 -5.49 -13.57
N ASP A 100 3.25 -6.15 -12.50
CA ASP A 100 2.37 -6.63 -11.43
C ASP A 100 3.04 -6.59 -10.06
N THR A 101 2.22 -6.55 -9.01
CA THR A 101 2.67 -6.54 -7.61
C THR A 101 2.64 -7.92 -6.94
N TYR A 102 2.42 -9.02 -7.69
CA TYR A 102 2.14 -10.34 -7.11
C TYR A 102 3.23 -10.84 -6.15
N ILE A 103 4.50 -10.64 -6.50
CA ILE A 103 5.62 -11.09 -5.67
C ILE A 103 5.74 -10.23 -4.40
N ALA A 104 5.55 -8.91 -4.50
CA ALA A 104 5.57 -8.01 -3.35
C ALA A 104 4.50 -8.45 -2.33
N GLU A 105 3.23 -8.51 -2.76
CA GLU A 105 2.08 -8.91 -1.94
C GLU A 105 2.25 -10.30 -1.30
N LYS A 106 2.84 -11.23 -2.06
CA LYS A 106 3.12 -12.58 -1.56
C LYS A 106 4.19 -12.57 -0.47
N TRP A 107 5.27 -11.82 -0.67
CA TRP A 107 6.36 -11.73 0.31
C TRP A 107 5.98 -10.91 1.54
N GLU A 108 5.13 -9.89 1.40
CA GLU A 108 4.52 -9.18 2.54
C GLU A 108 3.76 -10.15 3.42
N LYS A 109 2.82 -10.91 2.84
CA LYS A 109 2.03 -11.90 3.56
C LYS A 109 2.91 -13.01 4.17
N GLU A 110 3.94 -13.46 3.45
CA GLU A 110 4.87 -14.46 3.99
C GLU A 110 5.65 -13.92 5.20
N LEU A 111 6.22 -12.72 5.09
CA LEU A 111 6.97 -12.08 6.16
C LEU A 111 6.06 -11.78 7.35
N GLU A 112 4.87 -11.23 7.13
CA GLU A 112 3.88 -10.92 8.16
C GLU A 112 3.55 -12.17 9.00
N ASN A 113 3.23 -13.28 8.34
CA ASN A 113 2.93 -14.54 9.02
C ASN A 113 4.11 -15.07 9.85
N ASN A 114 5.34 -14.77 9.44
CA ASN A 114 6.54 -15.21 10.16
C ASN A 114 6.84 -14.34 11.39
N ILE A 115 6.59 -13.02 11.33
CA ILE A 115 7.08 -12.09 12.35
C ILE A 115 5.99 -11.56 13.28
N ARG A 116 4.73 -11.44 12.81
CA ARG A 116 3.62 -10.93 13.63
C ARG A 116 3.45 -11.69 14.96
N PRO A 117 3.49 -13.04 15.02
CA PRO A 117 3.32 -13.74 16.29
C PRO A 117 4.39 -13.39 17.33
N TYR A 118 5.64 -13.22 16.92
CA TYR A 118 6.74 -12.85 17.81
C TYR A 118 6.60 -11.41 18.31
N ILE A 119 6.24 -10.49 17.42
CA ILE A 119 6.02 -9.07 17.74
C ILE A 119 4.87 -8.93 18.75
N GLU A 120 3.73 -9.58 18.48
CA GLU A 120 2.56 -9.56 19.38
C GLU A 120 2.85 -10.24 20.73
N GLN A 121 3.70 -11.27 20.76
CA GLN A 121 4.17 -11.87 22.02
C GLN A 121 4.95 -10.87 22.88
N LYS A 122 5.75 -10.00 22.25
CA LYS A 122 6.64 -9.05 22.95
C LYS A 122 5.93 -7.75 23.33
N LEU A 123 5.08 -7.23 22.46
CA LEU A 123 4.46 -5.91 22.59
C LEU A 123 2.98 -5.97 23.02
N GLY A 124 2.36 -7.13 22.91
CA GLY A 124 0.91 -7.29 23.07
C GLY A 124 0.16 -6.91 21.80
N SER A 125 -1.09 -6.46 21.96
CA SER A 125 -1.93 -6.03 20.84
C SER A 125 -1.35 -4.80 20.13
N LEU A 126 -1.38 -4.82 18.80
CA LEU A 126 -0.94 -3.73 17.93
C LEU A 126 -2.15 -2.92 17.46
N ASP A 127 -1.99 -1.61 17.29
CA ASP A 127 -2.99 -0.74 16.64
C ASP A 127 -2.93 -0.94 15.12
N GLU A 128 -1.72 -1.02 14.60
CA GLU A 128 -1.42 -1.21 13.18
C GLU A 128 -0.14 -2.03 13.04
N PHE A 129 -0.10 -2.90 12.04
CA PHE A 129 1.08 -3.62 11.61
C PHE A 129 0.99 -3.84 10.11
N TRP A 130 1.90 -3.23 9.36
CA TRP A 130 1.94 -3.36 7.92
C TRP A 130 3.39 -3.47 7.44
N ILE A 131 3.53 -4.17 6.31
CA ILE A 131 4.80 -4.47 5.65
C ILE A 131 4.60 -4.06 4.21
N GLU A 132 5.57 -3.35 3.65
CA GLU A 132 5.54 -2.93 2.26
C GLU A 132 6.86 -3.24 1.59
N TYR A 133 6.78 -4.02 0.53
CA TYR A 133 7.85 -4.17 -0.44
C TYR A 133 7.65 -3.18 -1.58
N ASP A 134 8.74 -2.83 -2.27
CA ASP A 134 8.64 -2.12 -3.54
C ASP A 134 7.74 -2.93 -4.50
N GLU A 135 6.75 -2.27 -5.10
CA GLU A 135 5.77 -2.90 -5.98
C GLU A 135 6.40 -3.72 -7.11
N ARG A 136 7.58 -3.31 -7.58
CA ARG A 136 8.31 -3.92 -8.69
C ARG A 136 9.28 -4.99 -8.23
N THR A 137 9.23 -5.41 -6.95
CA THR A 137 10.10 -6.45 -6.36
C THR A 137 10.19 -7.70 -7.24
N GLY A 138 9.07 -8.19 -7.77
CA GLY A 138 9.09 -9.37 -8.66
C GLY A 138 9.91 -9.17 -9.93
N ILE A 139 9.86 -7.97 -10.51
CA ILE A 139 10.58 -7.59 -11.72
C ILE A 139 12.05 -7.35 -11.40
N THR A 140 12.34 -6.55 -10.37
CA THR A 140 13.69 -6.18 -9.92
C THR A 140 14.54 -7.42 -9.63
N TYR A 141 13.95 -8.43 -8.98
CA TYR A 141 14.64 -9.67 -8.63
C TYR A 141 14.41 -10.81 -9.62
N HIS A 142 13.74 -10.55 -10.75
CA HIS A 142 13.44 -11.54 -11.80
C HIS A 142 12.78 -12.82 -11.26
N VAL A 143 11.88 -12.67 -10.29
CA VAL A 143 11.24 -13.80 -9.60
C VAL A 143 10.16 -14.39 -10.50
N ASN A 144 10.20 -15.70 -10.71
CA ASN A 144 9.18 -16.38 -11.50
C ASN A 144 7.88 -16.54 -10.68
N PRO A 145 6.76 -15.92 -11.07
CA PRO A 145 5.51 -16.01 -10.31
C PRO A 145 4.93 -17.44 -10.26
N ASN A 146 5.35 -18.32 -11.17
CA ASN A 146 4.90 -19.72 -11.22
C ASN A 146 5.74 -20.67 -10.36
N LYS A 147 6.88 -20.20 -9.84
CA LYS A 147 7.75 -20.91 -8.91
C LYS A 147 8.30 -19.91 -7.89
N PRO A 148 7.42 -19.29 -7.09
CA PRO A 148 7.83 -18.19 -6.24
C PRO A 148 8.72 -18.72 -5.12
N SER A 149 9.93 -18.17 -5.08
CA SER A 149 10.91 -18.30 -4.01
C SER A 149 10.53 -17.43 -2.81
N SER A 150 11.15 -17.69 -1.65
CA SER A 150 10.97 -16.89 -0.44
C SER A 150 11.76 -15.58 -0.52
N TYR A 151 11.31 -14.53 0.17
CA TYR A 151 12.04 -13.27 0.32
C TYR A 151 13.46 -13.47 0.87
N LYS A 152 13.67 -14.53 1.66
CA LYS A 152 14.96 -14.86 2.31
C LYS A 152 16.10 -15.09 1.32
N GLU A 153 15.77 -15.43 0.08
CA GLU A 153 16.76 -15.71 -0.97
C GLU A 153 17.28 -14.42 -1.63
N TYR A 154 16.63 -13.28 -1.40
CA TYR A 154 16.89 -12.02 -2.10
C TYR A 154 17.32 -10.91 -1.15
N ASP A 155 17.88 -9.86 -1.73
CA ASP A 155 18.33 -8.67 -1.00
C ASP A 155 17.22 -7.59 -0.95
N ALA A 156 15.96 -8.05 -1.00
CA ALA A 156 14.79 -7.20 -0.92
C ALA A 156 14.67 -6.55 0.45
N ALA A 157 14.35 -5.25 0.47
CA ALA A 157 14.41 -4.41 1.66
C ALA A 157 13.05 -3.73 1.91
N PRO A 158 12.09 -4.43 2.54
CA PRO A 158 10.78 -3.86 2.84
C PRO A 158 10.86 -2.82 3.96
N PHE A 159 9.82 -1.99 4.03
CA PHE A 159 9.50 -1.19 5.20
C PHE A 159 8.51 -1.94 6.09
N ILE A 160 8.75 -1.95 7.40
CA ILE A 160 7.92 -2.61 8.40
C ILE A 160 7.52 -1.57 9.44
N GLN A 161 6.23 -1.32 9.58
CA GLN A 161 5.69 -0.39 10.57
C GLN A 161 4.97 -1.15 11.67
N ILE A 162 5.30 -0.82 12.92
CA ILE A 162 4.67 -1.37 14.12
C ILE A 162 4.07 -0.21 14.91
N SER A 163 2.76 -0.22 15.12
CA SER A 163 2.07 0.82 15.89
C SER A 163 1.47 0.24 17.16
N ILE A 164 1.84 0.77 18.31
CA ILE A 164 1.45 0.23 19.63
C ILE A 164 0.41 1.14 20.31
N PRO A 165 -0.73 0.60 20.81
CA PRO A 165 -1.83 1.37 21.40
C PRO A 165 -1.65 1.67 22.91
N ARG A 166 -0.44 1.98 23.35
CA ARG A 166 -0.12 2.39 24.73
C ARG A 166 1.02 3.40 24.77
N GLU A 167 1.15 4.09 25.89
CA GLU A 167 2.28 4.98 26.14
C GLU A 167 3.63 4.23 26.14
N PRO A 168 4.74 4.97 25.94
CA PRO A 168 6.07 4.41 26.02
C PRO A 168 6.41 3.69 27.32
N ASP A 169 6.93 2.47 27.21
CA ASP A 169 7.59 1.76 28.31
C ASP A 169 9.11 1.91 28.20
N LYS A 170 9.78 1.88 29.36
CA LYS A 170 11.24 1.99 29.44
C LYS A 170 11.96 0.82 28.76
N LYS A 171 11.33 -0.35 28.66
CA LYS A 171 11.88 -1.56 28.04
C LYS A 171 11.66 -1.63 26.54
N ASP A 172 10.87 -0.72 25.97
CA ASP A 172 10.47 -0.83 24.57
C ASP A 172 11.65 -0.72 23.60
N GLU A 173 12.69 0.04 23.93
CA GLU A 173 13.90 0.13 23.11
C GLU A 173 14.67 -1.20 23.07
N GLU A 174 14.76 -1.89 24.21
CA GLU A 174 15.34 -3.24 24.30
C GLU A 174 14.50 -4.23 23.49
N ILE A 175 13.18 -4.19 23.65
CA ILE A 175 12.25 -5.04 22.90
C ILE A 175 12.33 -4.76 21.39
N PHE A 176 12.44 -3.50 20.98
CA PHE A 176 12.60 -3.12 19.58
C PHE A 176 13.86 -3.74 18.98
N ASN A 177 14.99 -3.63 19.67
CA ASN A 177 16.26 -4.22 19.22
C ASN A 177 16.20 -5.76 19.16
N GLU A 178 15.47 -6.40 20.07
CA GLU A 178 15.19 -7.84 20.02
C GLU A 178 14.35 -8.21 18.78
N ILE A 179 13.29 -7.43 18.49
CA ILE A 179 12.45 -7.61 17.30
C ILE A 179 13.26 -7.45 16.03
N VAL A 180 14.06 -6.39 15.90
CA VAL A 180 14.93 -6.18 14.74
C VAL A 180 15.91 -7.34 14.57
N SER A 181 16.54 -7.78 15.66
CA SER A 181 17.45 -8.94 15.64
C SER A 181 16.75 -10.23 15.18
N PHE A 182 15.53 -10.47 15.66
CA PHE A 182 14.72 -11.63 15.27
C PHE A 182 14.35 -11.57 13.78
N ILE A 183 13.91 -10.41 13.27
CA ILE A 183 13.58 -10.23 11.85
C ILE A 183 14.81 -10.51 10.98
N GLN A 184 15.97 -9.97 11.37
CA GLN A 184 17.19 -10.12 10.59
C GLN A 184 17.73 -11.57 10.61
N LYS A 185 17.78 -12.20 11.79
CA LYS A 185 18.48 -13.48 11.98
C LYS A 185 17.57 -14.70 11.85
N ASP A 186 16.40 -14.67 12.50
CA ASP A 186 15.52 -15.83 12.61
C ASP A 186 14.46 -15.83 11.50
N ALA A 187 13.85 -14.68 11.21
CA ALA A 187 12.96 -14.56 10.05
C ALA A 187 13.77 -14.60 8.75
N GLY A 188 15.05 -14.22 8.78
CA GLY A 188 15.97 -14.34 7.65
C GLY A 188 15.80 -13.24 6.61
N LEU A 189 15.25 -12.09 7.02
CA LEU A 189 15.21 -10.91 6.17
C LEU A 189 16.60 -10.26 6.17
N LYS A 190 17.25 -10.20 5.01
CA LYS A 190 18.63 -9.69 4.92
C LYS A 190 18.72 -8.19 5.10
N HIS A 191 17.76 -7.46 4.53
CA HIS A 191 17.71 -6.00 4.53
C HIS A 191 16.31 -5.52 4.84
N GLY A 192 16.18 -4.34 5.44
CA GLY A 192 14.87 -3.75 5.69
C GLY A 192 14.96 -2.54 6.59
N THR A 193 13.84 -1.83 6.71
CA THR A 193 13.67 -0.76 7.69
C THR A 193 12.50 -1.12 8.60
N VAL A 194 12.73 -1.10 9.90
CA VAL A 194 11.70 -1.31 10.92
C VAL A 194 11.47 0.00 11.63
N SER A 195 10.22 0.47 11.68
CA SER A 195 9.79 1.59 12.52
C SER A 195 8.77 1.12 13.54
N MET A 196 8.86 1.67 14.75
CA MET A 196 7.92 1.45 15.83
C MET A 196 7.47 2.79 16.39
N ASN A 197 6.17 2.99 16.50
CA ASN A 197 5.57 4.23 17.01
C ASN A 197 4.39 3.93 17.97
N TYR A 198 3.84 4.99 18.55
CA TYR A 198 2.76 4.90 19.53
C TYR A 198 1.50 5.59 19.02
N VAL A 199 0.53 4.78 18.62
CA VAL A 199 -0.72 5.21 17.98
C VAL A 199 -1.86 4.43 18.59
N LYS A 200 -2.97 5.12 18.87
CA LYS A 200 -4.20 4.49 19.36
C LYS A 200 -5.37 4.92 18.50
N LYS A 201 -5.99 3.96 17.81
CA LYS A 201 -7.08 4.17 16.85
C LYS A 201 -6.67 5.17 15.76
N GLY A 202 -5.46 5.06 15.24
CA GLY A 202 -4.92 5.96 14.21
C GLY A 202 -4.54 7.37 14.70
N VAL A 203 -4.59 7.63 16.02
CA VAL A 203 -4.16 8.92 16.59
C VAL A 203 -2.82 8.74 17.31
N PRO A 204 -1.76 9.49 16.92
CA PRO A 204 -0.51 9.51 17.68
C PRO A 204 -0.75 9.91 19.14
N ILE A 205 -0.20 9.13 20.06
CA ILE A 205 -0.30 9.40 21.51
C ILE A 205 1.03 9.82 22.13
N ASP A 206 2.13 9.60 21.43
CA ASP A 206 3.47 10.04 21.79
C ASP A 206 4.28 10.28 20.49
N ASP A 207 5.22 11.22 20.53
CA ASP A 207 6.08 11.56 19.38
C ASP A 207 7.32 10.67 19.29
N LYS A 208 7.55 9.79 20.29
CA LYS A 208 8.67 8.87 20.30
C LYS A 208 8.50 7.82 19.20
N GLU A 209 9.55 7.66 18.42
CA GLU A 209 9.67 6.67 17.37
C GLU A 209 11.03 5.97 17.52
N TRP A 210 11.07 4.67 17.24
CA TRP A 210 12.32 3.97 16.99
C TRP A 210 12.34 3.50 15.56
N ARG A 211 13.52 3.60 14.96
CA ARG A 211 13.73 3.23 13.58
C ARG A 211 15.11 2.63 13.44
N GLU A 212 15.19 1.50 12.75
CA GLU A 212 16.44 0.83 12.44
C GLU A 212 16.41 0.35 10.98
N THR A 213 17.53 0.47 10.30
CA THR A 213 17.74 -0.03 8.94
C THR A 213 18.95 -0.96 8.93
N PHE A 214 18.81 -2.13 8.31
CA PHE A 214 19.86 -3.14 8.17
C PHE A 214 19.89 -3.74 6.76
#